data_AF-A0A933T527-F1
#
_entry.id   AF-A0A933T527-F1
#
_cell.length_a   1.000
_cell.length_b   1.000
_cell.length_c   1.000
_cell.angle_alpha   90.00
_cell.angle_beta   90.00
_cell.angle_gamma   90.00
#
_symmetry.space_group_name_H-M   'P 1'
#
loop_
_entity.id
_entity.type
_entity.pdbx_description
1 polymer ?
#
loop_
_entity_poly.entity_id
_entity_poly.type
_entity_poly.pdbx_seq_one_letter_code
_entity_poly.pdbx_strand_id
1 'polypeptide(L)'
;MQIFFLKSILSIFLVAMALFAMFTMFEILGRADKRYNIERLRKIHKINGIFYIALFLLVTWFCLRFFAGAKTELSPRAAFHSIFALTIIILLGLKVSFVRVYRQFYGKVQTIGLLIALTTFIMAGLSGGYYLLVTKFGTDKTFSGTVEGKKGEAREEAAGKEGKWAVRTDADSICKGKELYDSKCYFCHDAYSTKTGVGPGHKGLLKNPVLPVSKKSATPENIANQILHPYKDMPAFSYLADNDIQSLIAFLNTL
;
A
#
# COMPACT_ATOMS: atom_id res chain seq x y z
N MET A 1 13.06 -7.86 2.49
CA MET A 1 13.78 -7.93 1.22
C MET A 1 13.26 -8.99 0.28
N GLN A 2 13.28 -10.29 0.62
CA GLN A 2 13.04 -11.33 -0.40
C GLN A 2 11.61 -11.35 -0.93
N ILE A 3 10.60 -11.16 -0.07
CA ILE A 3 9.19 -11.33 -0.47
C ILE A 3 8.73 -10.21 -1.41
N PHE A 4 9.08 -8.95 -1.12
CA PHE A 4 8.69 -7.80 -1.95
C PHE A 4 9.43 -7.75 -3.29
N PHE A 5 10.72 -8.12 -3.29
CA PHE A 5 11.48 -8.23 -4.53
C PHE A 5 10.95 -9.38 -5.41
N LEU A 6 10.70 -10.55 -4.82
CA LEU A 6 10.08 -11.68 -5.51
C LEU A 6 8.70 -11.32 -6.06
N LYS A 7 7.84 -10.67 -5.27
CA LYS A 7 6.53 -10.17 -5.71
C LYS A 7 6.66 -9.23 -6.91
N SER A 8 7.64 -8.35 -6.90
CA SER A 8 7.91 -7.42 -8.00
C SER A 8 8.30 -8.15 -9.28
N ILE A 9 9.18 -9.16 -9.19
CA ILE A 9 9.55 -10.02 -10.32
C ILE A 9 8.33 -10.76 -10.87
N LEU A 10 7.56 -11.42 -10.00
CA LEU A 10 6.35 -12.14 -10.41
C LEU A 10 5.33 -11.22 -11.08
N SER A 11 5.24 -9.95 -10.66
CA SER A 11 4.35 -8.96 -11.29
C SER A 11 4.80 -8.57 -12.70
N ILE A 12 6.12 -8.53 -12.97
CA ILE A 12 6.65 -8.30 -14.33
C ILE A 12 6.25 -9.46 -15.25
N PHE A 13 6.38 -10.70 -14.76
CA PHE A 13 5.92 -11.88 -15.52
C PHE A 13 4.42 -11.82 -15.81
N LEU A 14 3.59 -11.43 -14.83
CA LEU A 14 2.14 -11.24 -15.06
C LEU A 14 1.85 -10.22 -16.15
N VAL A 15 2.55 -9.07 -16.15
CA VAL A 15 2.39 -8.05 -17.19
C VAL A 15 2.83 -8.58 -18.56
N ALA A 16 3.98 -9.24 -18.66
CA ALA A 16 4.46 -9.83 -19.90
C ALA A 16 3.46 -10.83 -20.50
N MET A 17 2.88 -11.68 -19.64
CA MET A 17 1.85 -12.63 -20.04
C MET A 17 0.55 -11.96 -20.47
N ALA A 18 0.14 -10.88 -19.81
CA ALA A 18 -1.03 -10.09 -20.22
C ALA A 18 -0.81 -9.43 -21.58
N LEU A 19 0.37 -8.85 -21.82
CA LEU A 19 0.76 -8.29 -23.12
C LEU A 19 0.76 -9.35 -24.22
N PHE A 20 1.30 -10.54 -23.93
CA PHE A 20 1.27 -11.67 -24.86
C PHE A 20 -0.15 -12.18 -25.13
N ALA A 21 -1.02 -12.19 -24.11
CA ALA A 21 -2.43 -12.51 -24.27
C ALA A 21 -3.15 -11.50 -25.18
N MET A 22 -2.87 -10.21 -25.04
CA MET A 22 -3.40 -9.18 -25.92
C MET A 22 -2.90 -9.36 -27.35
N PHE A 23 -1.60 -9.56 -27.55
CA PHE A 23 -1.01 -9.79 -28.87
C PHE A 23 -1.67 -10.96 -29.59
N THR A 24 -1.75 -12.12 -28.93
CA THR A 24 -2.39 -13.31 -29.51
C THR A 24 -3.88 -13.08 -29.80
N MET A 25 -4.59 -12.33 -28.94
CA MET A 25 -5.99 -11.97 -29.18
C MET A 25 -6.16 -11.06 -30.41
N PHE A 26 -5.31 -10.03 -30.56
CA PHE A 26 -5.35 -9.12 -31.71
C PHE A 26 -5.02 -9.81 -33.03
N GLU A 27 -4.11 -10.77 -33.04
CA GLU A 27 -3.82 -11.57 -34.23
C GLU A 27 -5.00 -12.50 -34.59
N ILE A 28 -5.69 -13.08 -33.60
CA ILE A 28 -6.85 -13.96 -33.85
C ILE A 28 -8.08 -13.16 -34.29
N LEU A 29 -8.38 -12.02 -33.66
CA LEU A 29 -9.66 -11.30 -33.84
C LEU A 29 -9.52 -9.94 -34.54
N GLY A 30 -8.36 -9.30 -34.48
CA GLY A 30 -8.16 -7.91 -34.91
C GLY A 30 -7.62 -7.74 -36.33
N ARG A 31 -6.92 -8.72 -36.90
CA ARG A 31 -6.37 -8.63 -38.27
C ARG A 31 -7.23 -9.38 -39.28
N ALA A 32 -7.52 -8.74 -40.42
CA ALA A 32 -8.19 -9.35 -41.57
C ALA A 32 -7.30 -10.42 -42.20
N ASP A 33 -6.03 -10.09 -42.45
CA ASP A 33 -5.05 -11.02 -43.01
C ASP A 33 -4.35 -11.86 -41.94
N LYS A 34 -4.43 -13.17 -42.08
CA LYS A 34 -3.92 -14.13 -41.08
C LYS A 34 -2.48 -14.49 -41.39
N ARG A 35 -1.55 -13.75 -40.78
CA ARG A 35 -0.10 -14.00 -40.89
C ARG A 35 0.36 -15.29 -40.20
N TYR A 36 -0.38 -15.73 -39.18
CA TYR A 36 -0.03 -16.89 -38.36
C TYR A 36 -1.10 -17.97 -38.41
N ASN A 37 -0.71 -19.22 -38.11
CA ASN A 37 -1.64 -20.32 -37.98
C ASN A 37 -2.57 -20.11 -36.76
N ILE A 38 -3.85 -19.88 -37.04
CA ILE A 38 -4.88 -19.53 -36.04
C ILE A 38 -5.07 -20.64 -35.00
N GLU A 39 -5.01 -21.90 -35.40
CA GLU A 39 -5.21 -23.03 -34.48
C GLU A 39 -4.09 -23.12 -33.44
N ARG A 40 -2.83 -22.98 -33.90
CA ARG A 40 -1.68 -22.92 -33.01
C ARG A 40 -1.76 -21.71 -32.08
N LEU A 41 -2.11 -20.55 -32.62
CA LEU A 41 -2.20 -19.32 -31.85
C LEU A 41 -3.30 -19.37 -30.78
N ARG A 42 -4.43 -20.02 -31.08
CA ARG A 42 -5.51 -20.28 -30.11
C ARG A 42 -5.05 -21.20 -28.98
N LYS A 43 -4.31 -22.28 -29.31
CA LYS A 43 -3.72 -23.18 -28.30
C LYS A 43 -2.75 -22.41 -27.40
N ILE A 44 -1.86 -21.62 -27.98
CA ILE A 44 -0.90 -20.78 -27.26
C ILE A 44 -1.63 -19.77 -26.35
N HIS A 45 -2.65 -19.07 -26.84
CA HIS A 45 -3.45 -18.14 -26.03
C HIS A 45 -4.10 -18.84 -24.83
N LYS A 46 -4.66 -20.03 -25.03
CA LYS A 46 -5.28 -20.82 -23.95
C LYS A 46 -4.24 -21.24 -22.91
N ILE A 47 -3.09 -21.75 -23.35
CA ILE A 47 -1.98 -22.16 -22.48
C ILE A 47 -1.47 -20.97 -21.67
N ASN A 48 -1.20 -19.84 -22.32
CA ASN A 48 -0.80 -18.60 -21.65
C ASN A 48 -1.85 -18.13 -20.63
N GLY A 49 -3.14 -18.22 -20.95
CA GLY A 49 -4.22 -17.90 -20.03
C GLY A 49 -4.24 -18.79 -18.77
N ILE A 50 -3.96 -20.08 -18.91
CA ILE A 50 -3.86 -21.01 -17.76
C ILE A 50 -2.67 -20.64 -16.87
N PHE A 51 -1.49 -20.45 -17.47
CA PHE A 51 -0.31 -20.01 -16.71
C PHE A 51 -0.56 -18.66 -16.02
N TYR A 52 -1.26 -17.74 -16.68
CA TYR A 52 -1.58 -16.43 -16.12
C TYR A 52 -2.44 -16.58 -14.87
N ILE A 53 -3.47 -17.42 -14.92
CA ILE A 53 -4.33 -17.70 -13.76
C ILE A 53 -3.54 -18.36 -12.63
N ALA A 54 -2.70 -19.36 -12.94
CA ALA A 54 -1.88 -20.04 -11.94
C ALA A 54 -0.93 -19.06 -11.22
N LEU A 55 -0.24 -18.21 -12.00
CA LEU A 55 0.66 -17.19 -11.46
C LEU A 55 -0.10 -16.13 -10.67
N PHE A 56 -1.26 -15.69 -11.15
CA PHE A 56 -2.11 -14.74 -10.45
C PHE A 56 -2.55 -15.28 -9.09
N LEU A 57 -3.03 -16.53 -9.04
CA LEU A 57 -3.42 -17.19 -7.79
C LEU A 57 -2.24 -17.34 -6.81
N LEU A 58 -1.05 -17.67 -7.32
CA LEU A 58 0.17 -17.71 -6.51
C LEU A 58 0.47 -16.35 -5.87
N VAL A 59 0.43 -15.27 -6.66
CA VAL A 59 0.65 -13.90 -6.16
C VAL A 59 -0.45 -13.48 -5.17
N THR A 60 -1.71 -13.80 -5.46
CA THR A 60 -2.84 -13.54 -4.56
C THR A 60 -2.65 -14.26 -3.23
N TRP A 61 -2.19 -15.52 -3.23
CA TRP A 61 -1.90 -16.26 -2.01
C TRP A 61 -0.82 -15.57 -1.16
N PHE A 62 0.28 -15.12 -1.77
CA PHE A 62 1.29 -14.33 -1.06
C PHE A 62 0.70 -13.04 -0.45
N CYS A 63 -0.15 -12.33 -1.19
CA CYS A 63 -0.81 -11.11 -0.71
C CYS A 63 -1.76 -11.39 0.47
N LEU A 64 -2.59 -12.43 0.39
CA LEU A 64 -3.51 -12.81 1.46
C LEU A 64 -2.78 -13.24 2.72
N ARG A 65 -1.68 -13.98 2.58
CA ARG A 65 -0.82 -14.37 3.71
C ARG A 65 -0.20 -13.14 4.39
N PHE A 66 0.22 -12.16 3.61
CA PHE A 66 0.73 -10.89 4.14
C PHE A 66 -0.36 -10.12 4.90
N PHE A 67 -1.56 -10.01 4.33
CA PHE A 67 -2.70 -9.33 4.99
C PHE A 67 -3.17 -10.03 6.26
N ALA A 68 -3.23 -11.36 6.28
CA ALA A 68 -3.61 -12.11 7.49
C ALA A 68 -2.66 -11.85 8.67
N GLY A 69 -1.39 -11.48 8.39
CA GLY A 69 -0.43 -11.07 9.42
C GLY A 69 -0.50 -9.58 9.80
N ALA A 70 -0.99 -8.73 8.90
CA ALA A 70 -1.09 -7.28 9.09
C ALA A 70 -2.43 -6.92 9.75
N LYS A 71 -2.47 -6.88 11.09
CA LYS A 71 -3.63 -6.44 11.88
C LYS A 71 -3.83 -4.91 11.86
N THR A 72 -3.63 -4.29 10.72
CA THR A 72 -3.64 -2.82 10.56
C THR A 72 -4.54 -2.41 9.41
N GLU A 73 -5.06 -1.19 9.46
CA GLU A 73 -5.87 -0.61 8.39
C GLU A 73 -5.12 -0.60 7.05
N LEU A 74 -5.88 -0.71 5.96
CA LEU A 74 -5.34 -0.70 4.61
C LEU A 74 -4.93 0.72 4.23
N SER A 75 -3.67 0.90 3.85
CA SER A 75 -3.27 2.15 3.17
C SER A 75 -4.11 2.34 1.90
N PRO A 76 -4.34 3.59 1.43
CA PRO A 76 -5.08 3.84 0.20
C PRO A 76 -4.54 3.03 -0.99
N ARG A 77 -3.20 2.94 -1.10
CA ARG A 77 -2.52 2.12 -2.11
C ARG A 77 -2.86 0.63 -2.00
N ALA A 78 -2.85 0.09 -0.78
CA ALA A 78 -3.21 -1.32 -0.52
C ALA A 78 -4.69 -1.60 -0.81
N ALA A 79 -5.58 -0.64 -0.51
CA ALA A 79 -7.01 -0.72 -0.83
C ALA A 79 -7.23 -0.76 -2.35
N PHE A 80 -6.65 0.18 -3.11
CA PHE A 80 -6.75 0.17 -4.58
C PHE A 80 -6.18 -1.11 -5.19
N HIS A 81 -5.01 -1.57 -4.71
CA HIS A 81 -4.42 -2.84 -5.17
C HIS A 81 -5.38 -4.02 -4.95
N SER A 82 -6.04 -4.08 -3.79
CA SER A 82 -6.98 -5.16 -3.44
C SER A 82 -8.25 -5.11 -4.30
N ILE A 83 -8.79 -3.91 -4.54
CA ILE A 83 -9.95 -3.70 -5.43
C ILE A 83 -9.62 -4.16 -6.85
N PHE A 84 -8.47 -3.77 -7.41
CA PHE A 84 -8.08 -4.21 -8.76
C PHE A 84 -7.85 -5.72 -8.85
N ALA A 85 -7.28 -6.35 -7.82
CA ALA A 85 -7.13 -7.80 -7.77
C ALA A 85 -8.51 -8.51 -7.78
N LEU A 86 -9.47 -8.02 -7.00
CA LEU A 86 -10.83 -8.56 -6.99
C LEU A 86 -11.52 -8.38 -8.35
N THR A 87 -11.36 -7.22 -8.97
CA THR A 87 -11.87 -6.95 -10.33
C THR A 87 -11.35 -7.97 -11.34
N ILE A 88 -10.06 -8.34 -11.29
CA ILE A 88 -9.50 -9.36 -12.18
C ILE A 88 -10.17 -10.73 -11.95
N ILE A 89 -10.42 -11.12 -10.70
CA ILE A 89 -11.11 -12.39 -10.37
C ILE A 89 -12.50 -12.41 -10.99
N ILE A 90 -13.27 -11.33 -10.80
CA ILE A 90 -14.63 -11.19 -11.35
C ILE A 90 -14.60 -11.25 -12.88
N LEU A 91 -13.69 -10.52 -13.52
CA LEU A 91 -13.57 -10.50 -14.99
C LEU A 91 -13.14 -11.86 -15.55
N LEU A 92 -12.26 -12.60 -14.87
CA LEU A 92 -11.87 -13.96 -15.26
C LEU A 92 -13.06 -14.91 -15.14
N GLY A 93 -13.82 -14.85 -14.04
CA GLY A 93 -15.05 -15.62 -13.88
C GLY A 93 -16.05 -15.33 -14.99
N LEU A 94 -16.29 -14.06 -15.30
CA LEU A 94 -17.18 -13.64 -16.38
C LEU A 94 -16.70 -14.14 -17.75
N LYS A 95 -15.38 -14.05 -18.02
CA LYS A 95 -14.77 -14.55 -19.26
C LYS A 95 -15.01 -16.06 -19.42
N VAL A 96 -14.80 -16.84 -18.36
CA VAL A 96 -15.03 -18.29 -18.38
C VAL A 96 -16.52 -18.59 -18.59
N SER A 97 -17.41 -17.89 -17.88
CA SER A 97 -18.86 -18.04 -18.02
C SER A 97 -19.35 -17.74 -19.44
N PHE A 98 -18.85 -16.70 -20.09
CA PHE A 98 -19.23 -16.35 -21.47
C PHE A 98 -18.75 -17.39 -22.50
N VAL A 99 -17.55 -17.94 -22.30
CA VAL A 99 -17.00 -18.95 -23.21
C VAL A 99 -17.65 -20.33 -23.01
N ARG A 100 -18.00 -20.69 -21.77
CA ARG A 100 -18.47 -22.04 -21.42
C ARG A 100 -19.99 -22.18 -21.38
N VAL A 101 -20.69 -21.19 -20.81
CA VAL A 101 -22.11 -21.28 -20.49
C VAL A 101 -22.92 -20.35 -21.38
N TYR A 102 -22.59 -19.06 -21.38
CA TYR A 102 -23.39 -18.02 -22.05
C TYR A 102 -22.79 -17.59 -23.39
N ARG A 103 -22.75 -18.53 -24.36
CA ARG A 103 -22.12 -18.31 -25.68
C ARG A 103 -22.69 -17.12 -26.47
N GLN A 104 -23.91 -16.68 -26.17
CA GLN A 104 -24.50 -15.46 -26.74
C GLN A 104 -23.64 -14.20 -26.53
N PHE A 105 -22.85 -14.15 -25.45
CA PHE A 105 -21.98 -13.02 -25.13
C PHE A 105 -20.55 -13.17 -25.68
N TYR A 106 -20.31 -14.14 -26.57
CA TYR A 106 -18.95 -14.40 -27.09
C TYR A 106 -18.31 -13.18 -27.75
N GLY A 107 -19.11 -12.33 -28.41
CA GLY A 107 -18.63 -11.08 -29.01
C GLY A 107 -18.04 -10.07 -28.01
N LYS A 108 -18.34 -10.21 -26.70
CA LYS A 108 -17.80 -9.34 -25.64
C LYS A 108 -16.55 -9.90 -24.95
N VAL A 109 -16.14 -11.12 -25.26
CA VAL A 109 -14.99 -11.79 -24.63
C VAL A 109 -13.67 -11.03 -24.88
N GLN A 110 -13.53 -10.40 -26.05
CA GLN A 110 -12.40 -9.54 -26.37
C GLN A 110 -12.32 -8.33 -25.42
N THR A 111 -13.45 -7.64 -25.19
CA THR A 111 -13.51 -6.48 -24.29
C THR A 111 -13.10 -6.89 -22.87
N ILE A 112 -13.59 -8.02 -22.38
CA ILE A 112 -13.21 -8.55 -21.06
C ILE A 112 -11.71 -8.86 -21.00
N GLY A 113 -11.15 -9.44 -22.08
CA GLY A 113 -9.71 -9.69 -22.18
C GLY A 113 -8.86 -8.43 -22.07
N LEU A 114 -9.29 -7.34 -22.71
CA LEU A 114 -8.62 -6.03 -22.64
C LEU A 114 -8.73 -5.40 -21.25
N LEU A 115 -9.91 -5.48 -20.63
CA LEU A 115 -10.11 -5.00 -19.26
C LEU A 115 -9.19 -5.72 -18.27
N ILE A 116 -9.08 -7.04 -18.38
CA ILE A 116 -8.14 -7.82 -17.55
C ILE A 116 -6.72 -7.29 -17.74
N ALA A 117 -6.25 -7.17 -18.98
CA ALA A 117 -4.89 -6.71 -19.25
C ALA A 117 -4.60 -5.29 -18.72
N LEU A 118 -5.54 -4.36 -18.91
CA LEU A 118 -5.42 -3.00 -18.40
C LEU A 118 -5.39 -2.96 -16.87
N THR A 119 -6.31 -3.69 -16.21
CA THR A 119 -6.34 -3.78 -14.75
C THR A 119 -5.06 -4.42 -14.21
N THR A 120 -4.51 -5.44 -14.88
CA THR A 120 -3.23 -6.06 -14.51
C THR A 120 -2.08 -5.06 -14.58
N PHE A 121 -2.02 -4.23 -15.62
CA PHE A 121 -1.00 -3.20 -15.77
C PHE A 121 -1.07 -2.17 -14.62
N ILE A 122 -2.28 -1.65 -14.35
CA ILE A 122 -2.51 -0.70 -13.25
C ILE A 122 -2.13 -1.31 -11.90
N MET A 123 -2.59 -2.54 -11.63
CA MET A 123 -2.31 -3.26 -10.39
C MET A 123 -0.81 -3.53 -10.19
N ALA A 124 -0.10 -3.90 -11.27
CA ALA A 124 1.34 -4.12 -11.25
C ALA A 124 2.10 -2.81 -10.97
N GLY A 125 1.71 -1.70 -11.61
CA GLY A 125 2.27 -0.37 -11.36
C GLY A 125 2.10 0.08 -9.91
N LEU A 126 0.89 -0.07 -9.36
CA LEU A 126 0.61 0.27 -7.96
C LEU A 126 1.37 -0.61 -6.97
N SER A 127 1.80 -1.83 -7.34
CA SER A 127 2.52 -2.72 -6.42
C SER A 127 4.01 -2.84 -6.77
N GLY A 128 4.36 -3.78 -7.66
CA GLY A 128 5.75 -4.09 -7.98
C GLY A 128 6.47 -2.94 -8.67
N GLY A 129 5.78 -2.21 -9.55
CA GLY A 129 6.33 -1.03 -10.22
C GLY A 129 6.77 0.06 -9.24
N TYR A 130 5.88 0.46 -8.33
CA TYR A 130 6.22 1.41 -7.27
C TYR A 130 7.38 0.92 -6.39
N TYR A 131 7.41 -0.37 -6.01
CA TYR A 131 8.52 -0.92 -5.24
C TYR A 131 9.85 -0.76 -5.99
N LEU A 132 9.90 -1.14 -7.27
CA LEU A 132 11.12 -1.04 -8.07
C LEU A 132 11.56 0.42 -8.26
N LEU A 133 10.62 1.36 -8.43
CA LEU A 133 10.93 2.78 -8.56
C LEU A 133 11.56 3.34 -7.28
N VAL A 134 10.94 3.07 -6.12
CA VAL A 134 11.40 3.63 -4.84
C VAL A 134 12.69 2.98 -4.35
N THR A 135 12.93 1.71 -4.68
CA THR A 135 14.12 0.97 -4.23
C THR A 135 15.28 0.98 -5.23
N LYS A 136 15.22 1.81 -6.29
CA LYS A 136 16.19 1.79 -7.41
C LYS A 136 16.42 0.36 -7.93
N PHE A 137 15.34 -0.31 -8.31
CA PHE A 137 15.34 -1.72 -8.73
C PHE A 137 15.85 -2.71 -7.66
N GLY A 138 15.60 -2.42 -6.39
CA GLY A 138 15.99 -3.28 -5.27
C GLY A 138 17.44 -3.13 -4.82
N THR A 139 18.19 -2.15 -5.34
CA THR A 139 19.55 -1.86 -4.88
C THR A 139 19.58 -1.09 -3.55
N ASP A 140 18.53 -0.34 -3.23
CA ASP A 140 18.44 0.40 -1.98
C ASP A 140 17.83 -0.46 -0.86
N LYS A 141 18.65 -0.81 0.15
CA LYS A 141 18.24 -1.68 1.28
C LYS A 141 17.43 -0.95 2.36
N THR A 142 17.46 0.38 2.36
CA THR A 142 16.80 1.23 3.36
C THR A 142 15.28 1.02 3.41
N PHE A 143 14.64 0.75 2.28
CA PHE A 143 13.19 0.52 2.20
C PHE A 143 12.72 -0.81 2.84
N SER A 144 13.61 -1.78 3.02
CA SER A 144 13.26 -3.09 3.61
C SER A 144 13.28 -3.11 5.13
N GLY A 145 13.99 -2.18 5.79
CA GLY A 145 13.94 -2.04 7.25
C GLY A 145 12.58 -1.59 7.76
N THR A 146 11.84 -0.83 6.95
CA THR A 146 10.53 -0.26 7.34
C THR A 146 9.38 -1.26 7.23
N VAL A 147 9.56 -2.39 6.55
CA VAL A 147 8.45 -3.33 6.25
C VAL A 147 8.67 -4.75 6.76
N GLU A 148 9.92 -5.18 7.05
CA GLU A 148 10.20 -6.58 7.43
C GLU A 148 10.74 -6.85 8.84
N GLY A 149 10.92 -5.87 9.74
CA GLY A 149 11.29 -6.25 11.10
C GLY A 149 11.42 -5.13 12.11
N LYS A 150 10.51 -5.14 13.10
CA LYS A 150 10.85 -4.91 14.51
C LYS A 150 10.01 -5.84 15.41
N LYS A 151 10.20 -7.15 15.24
CA LYS A 151 10.09 -8.12 16.33
C LYS A 151 11.53 -8.46 16.72
N GLY A 152 12.08 -7.86 17.78
CA GLY A 152 13.39 -8.31 18.27
C GLY A 152 14.19 -7.39 19.17
N GLU A 153 14.01 -6.06 19.14
CA GLU A 153 14.94 -5.14 19.82
C GLU A 153 14.22 -4.11 20.69
N ALA A 154 13.21 -4.55 21.44
CA ALA A 154 12.41 -3.68 22.31
C ALA A 154 12.56 -4.00 23.80
N ARG A 155 13.62 -4.71 24.21
CA ARG A 155 13.78 -5.10 25.63
C ARG A 155 15.02 -4.59 26.35
N GLU A 156 15.91 -3.80 25.74
CA GLU A 156 17.15 -3.45 26.46
C GLU A 156 17.72 -2.03 26.28
N GLU A 157 16.92 -1.06 25.82
CA GLU A 157 17.33 0.36 25.85
C GLU A 157 16.21 1.24 26.40
N ALA A 158 15.80 0.96 27.63
CA ALA A 158 14.95 1.83 28.44
C ALA A 158 15.68 2.24 29.73
N ALA A 159 16.83 2.90 29.58
CA ALA A 159 17.45 3.67 30.64
C ALA A 159 18.40 4.73 30.04
N GLY A 160 17.93 5.98 30.00
CA GLY A 160 18.82 7.15 29.95
C GLY A 160 19.12 7.77 28.58
N LYS A 161 18.15 8.47 27.97
CA LYS A 161 18.42 9.63 27.10
C LYS A 161 17.30 10.66 27.22
N GLU A 162 17.37 11.50 28.26
CA GLU A 162 16.73 12.81 28.22
C GLU A 162 17.43 13.65 27.12
N GLY A 163 16.67 14.31 26.24
CA GLY A 163 17.21 15.34 25.35
C GLY A 163 17.11 15.15 23.83
N LYS A 164 16.46 14.10 23.29
CA LYS A 164 16.32 13.96 21.82
C LYS A 164 15.20 14.83 21.21
N TRP A 165 14.19 15.20 21.98
CA TRP A 165 12.94 15.78 21.45
C TRP A 165 12.66 17.19 22.02
N ALA A 166 13.63 18.09 21.95
CA ALA A 166 13.44 19.48 22.35
C ALA A 166 12.34 20.18 21.51
N VAL A 167 11.51 20.98 22.17
CA VAL A 167 10.46 21.77 21.50
C VAL A 167 11.09 22.90 20.72
N ARG A 168 10.91 22.89 19.39
CA ARG A 168 11.29 24.02 18.53
C ARG A 168 10.19 25.08 18.54
N THR A 169 10.59 26.35 18.42
CA THR A 169 9.67 27.50 18.42
C THR A 169 9.85 28.41 17.19
N ASP A 170 10.68 28.02 16.22
CA ASP A 170 10.83 28.75 14.96
C ASP A 170 9.59 28.60 14.08
N ALA A 171 9.28 29.67 13.33
CA ALA A 171 8.08 29.74 12.50
C ALA A 171 8.06 28.66 11.40
N ASP A 172 9.21 28.31 10.84
CA ASP A 172 9.33 27.29 9.79
C ASP A 172 8.95 25.90 10.30
N SER A 173 9.47 25.51 11.46
CA SER A 173 9.13 24.23 12.11
C SER A 173 7.65 24.16 12.51
N ILE A 174 7.06 25.28 12.98
CA ILE A 174 5.63 25.36 13.32
C ILE A 174 4.77 25.23 12.04
N CYS A 175 5.12 25.95 10.97
CA CYS A 175 4.40 25.91 9.71
C CYS A 175 4.42 24.50 9.10
N LYS A 176 5.62 23.90 9.02
CA LYS A 176 5.80 22.52 8.55
C LYS A 176 5.05 21.51 9.42
N GLY A 177 5.08 21.70 10.74
CA GLY A 177 4.33 20.90 11.71
C GLY A 177 2.83 20.95 11.47
N LYS A 178 2.29 22.14 11.18
CA LYS A 178 0.88 22.33 10.83
C LYS A 178 0.51 21.60 9.55
N GLU A 179 1.30 21.73 8.48
CA GLU A 179 1.06 21.03 7.22
C GLU A 179 1.08 19.49 7.38
N LEU A 180 2.03 18.99 8.17
CA LEU A 180 2.10 17.57 8.52
C LEU A 180 0.88 17.13 9.33
N TYR A 181 0.46 17.93 10.31
CA TYR A 181 -0.73 17.65 11.11
C TYR A 181 -1.99 17.58 10.24
N ASP A 182 -2.19 18.57 9.37
CA ASP A 182 -3.35 18.66 8.48
C ASP A 182 -3.42 17.45 7.52
N SER A 183 -2.26 16.98 7.06
CA SER A 183 -2.19 15.84 6.13
C SER A 183 -2.24 14.45 6.77
N LYS A 184 -1.87 14.32 8.06
CA LYS A 184 -1.69 13.00 8.72
C LYS A 184 -2.55 12.79 9.96
N CYS A 185 -2.91 13.84 10.68
CA CYS A 185 -3.52 13.76 12.01
C CYS A 185 -4.96 14.30 12.04
N TYR A 186 -5.27 15.31 11.22
CA TYR A 186 -6.54 16.03 11.23
C TYR A 186 -7.78 15.14 11.08
N PHE A 187 -7.69 14.07 10.28
CA PHE A 187 -8.81 13.17 10.06
C PHE A 187 -9.36 12.54 11.35
N CYS A 188 -8.48 12.27 12.32
CA CYS A 188 -8.88 11.69 13.60
C CYS A 188 -8.92 12.71 14.75
N HIS A 189 -8.13 13.78 14.66
CA HIS A 189 -7.89 14.70 15.76
C HIS A 189 -8.14 16.17 15.37
N ASP A 190 -8.91 16.86 16.19
CA ASP A 190 -9.09 18.31 16.08
C ASP A 190 -8.00 19.03 16.88
N ALA A 191 -7.17 19.83 16.20
CA ALA A 191 -6.09 20.61 16.81
C ALA A 191 -6.61 21.68 17.79
N TYR A 192 -7.80 22.23 17.55
CA TYR A 192 -8.30 23.41 18.25
C TYR A 192 -9.48 23.10 19.19
N SER A 193 -9.72 21.82 19.45
CA SER A 193 -10.77 21.34 20.36
C SER A 193 -10.18 20.42 21.43
N THR A 194 -10.88 20.32 22.56
CA THR A 194 -10.63 19.31 23.61
C THR A 194 -11.62 18.14 23.55
N LYS A 195 -12.60 18.20 22.64
CA LYS A 195 -13.63 17.16 22.48
C LYS A 195 -13.02 15.90 21.88
N THR A 196 -13.52 14.74 22.30
CA THR A 196 -13.15 13.45 21.72
C THR A 196 -14.09 13.12 20.57
N GLY A 197 -13.53 12.78 19.42
CA GLY A 197 -14.23 12.25 18.25
C GLY A 197 -13.73 10.85 17.93
N VAL A 198 -13.10 10.68 16.76
CA VAL A 198 -12.35 9.46 16.40
C VAL A 198 -11.11 9.32 17.29
N GLY A 199 -10.37 10.42 17.48
CA GLY A 199 -9.33 10.57 18.49
C GLY A 199 -9.62 11.70 19.48
N PRO A 200 -8.82 11.86 20.54
CA PRO A 200 -8.91 13.01 21.44
C PRO A 200 -8.53 14.31 20.71
N GLY A 201 -9.17 15.42 21.07
CA GLY A 201 -8.74 16.75 20.66
C GLY A 201 -7.37 17.14 21.25
N HIS A 202 -6.63 17.98 20.54
CA HIS A 202 -5.25 18.35 20.87
C HIS A 202 -5.06 19.77 21.37
N LYS A 203 -6.13 20.53 21.59
CA LYS A 203 -6.01 21.88 22.16
C LYS A 203 -5.34 21.82 23.53
N GLY A 204 -4.25 22.56 23.69
CA GLY A 204 -3.45 22.57 24.91
C GLY A 204 -2.83 21.22 25.30
N LEU A 205 -2.59 20.30 24.36
CA LEU A 205 -2.12 18.94 24.67
C LEU A 205 -0.87 18.92 25.55
N LEU A 206 0.14 19.74 25.24
CA LEU A 206 1.40 19.88 25.99
C LEU A 206 1.26 20.68 27.30
N LYS A 207 0.12 21.34 27.52
CA LYS A 207 -0.19 22.07 28.77
C LYS A 207 -0.87 21.17 29.79
N ASN A 208 -1.34 19.98 29.38
CA ASN A 208 -1.95 19.02 30.27
C ASN A 208 -0.89 18.26 31.07
N PRO A 209 -1.19 17.78 32.28
CA PRO A 209 -0.23 16.95 33.03
C PRO A 209 0.00 15.59 32.35
N VAL A 210 -1.03 15.05 31.67
CA VAL A 210 -1.01 13.72 31.06
C VAL A 210 -1.71 13.68 29.71
N LEU A 211 -1.31 12.73 28.86
CA LEU A 211 -1.93 12.45 27.57
C LEU A 211 -3.34 11.84 27.76
N PRO A 212 -4.34 12.22 26.93
CA PRO A 212 -5.75 11.90 27.18
C PRO A 212 -6.06 10.40 27.30
N VAL A 213 -5.43 9.57 26.46
CA VAL A 213 -5.74 8.12 26.35
C VAL A 213 -4.70 7.24 27.03
N SER A 214 -3.40 7.49 26.79
CA SER A 214 -2.32 6.67 27.34
C SER A 214 -1.97 6.98 28.80
N LYS A 215 -2.45 8.12 29.32
CA LYS A 215 -2.20 8.63 30.69
C LYS A 215 -0.72 8.83 31.05
N LYS A 216 0.19 8.74 30.07
CA LYS A 216 1.60 9.13 30.23
C LYS A 216 1.71 10.65 30.39
N SER A 217 2.77 11.13 31.02
CA SER A 217 3.04 12.57 31.13
C SER A 217 3.05 13.24 29.76
N ALA A 218 2.41 14.40 29.60
CA ALA A 218 2.34 15.08 28.30
C ALA A 218 3.64 15.84 28.00
N THR A 219 4.72 15.11 27.77
CA THR A 219 6.02 15.67 27.38
C THR A 219 6.29 15.47 25.89
N PRO A 220 7.17 16.27 25.28
CA PRO A 220 7.60 16.10 23.88
C PRO A 220 8.07 14.68 23.57
N GLU A 221 8.81 14.05 24.49
CA GLU A 221 9.35 12.70 24.35
C GLU A 221 8.22 11.67 24.32
N ASN A 222 7.21 11.83 25.19
CA ASN A 222 6.07 10.91 25.23
C ASN A 222 5.16 11.08 24.02
N ILE A 223 5.02 12.31 23.49
CA ILE A 223 4.30 12.56 22.25
C ILE A 223 5.05 11.96 21.06
N ALA A 224 6.36 12.21 20.93
CA ALA A 224 7.20 11.60 19.90
C ALA A 224 7.10 10.08 19.94
N ASN A 225 7.21 9.51 21.14
CA ASN A 225 7.12 8.08 21.33
C ASN A 225 5.73 7.54 21.00
N GLN A 226 4.65 8.26 21.30
CA GLN A 226 3.30 7.83 20.94
C GLN A 226 3.01 7.98 19.44
N ILE A 227 3.64 8.93 18.74
CA ILE A 227 3.57 9.03 17.27
C ILE A 227 4.28 7.83 16.62
N LEU A 228 5.45 7.45 17.14
CA LEU A 228 6.25 6.32 16.65
C LEU A 228 5.68 4.95 17.03
N HIS A 229 5.24 4.83 18.29
CA HIS A 229 4.73 3.62 18.94
C HIS A 229 3.36 3.94 19.56
N PRO A 230 2.30 3.90 18.75
CA PRO A 230 0.98 4.38 19.14
C PRO A 230 0.36 3.54 20.26
N TYR A 231 -0.59 4.17 20.93
CA TYR A 231 -1.37 3.54 21.98
C TYR A 231 -2.75 3.15 21.46
N LYS A 232 -3.13 1.88 21.65
CA LYS A 232 -4.39 1.27 21.18
C LYS A 232 -4.58 1.44 19.66
N ASP A 233 -5.69 2.05 19.25
CA ASP A 233 -6.17 2.09 17.87
C ASP A 233 -5.55 3.24 17.04
N MET A 234 -4.64 4.01 17.64
CA MET A 234 -3.90 5.04 16.91
C MET A 234 -2.93 4.37 15.90
N PRO A 235 -2.89 4.81 14.63
CA PRO A 235 -1.95 4.25 13.65
C PRO A 235 -0.51 4.71 13.94
N ALA A 236 0.47 3.88 13.55
CA ALA A 236 1.88 4.16 13.77
C ALA A 236 2.45 5.06 12.67
N PHE A 237 3.28 6.03 13.05
CA PHE A 237 4.00 6.93 12.15
C PHE A 237 5.51 6.73 12.23
N SER A 238 5.96 5.49 12.45
CA SER A 238 7.37 5.12 12.57
C SER A 238 8.23 5.41 11.33
N TYR A 239 7.60 5.78 10.21
CA TYR A 239 8.26 6.16 8.96
C TYR A 239 8.57 7.67 8.87
N LEU A 240 8.05 8.49 9.78
CA LEU A 240 8.36 9.92 9.79
C LEU A 240 9.81 10.14 10.23
N ALA A 241 10.49 11.08 9.56
CA ALA A 241 11.83 11.48 9.96
C ALA A 241 11.79 12.23 11.30
N ASP A 242 12.87 12.16 12.08
CA ASP A 242 12.96 12.84 13.38
C ASP A 242 12.66 14.35 13.28
N ASN A 243 13.09 15.02 12.20
CA ASN A 243 12.79 16.44 11.97
C ASN A 243 11.29 16.71 11.77
N ASP A 244 10.56 15.78 11.16
CA ASP A 244 9.11 15.93 10.93
C ASP A 244 8.34 15.72 12.24
N ILE A 245 8.79 14.79 13.08
CA ILE A 245 8.24 14.60 14.43
C ILE A 245 8.50 15.83 15.30
N GLN A 246 9.71 16.41 15.25
CA GLN A 246 10.00 17.65 15.96
C GLN A 246 9.14 18.83 15.46
N SER A 247 8.89 18.90 14.15
CA SER A 247 8.01 19.93 13.57
C SER A 247 6.56 19.73 14.05
N LEU A 248 6.05 18.50 14.07
CA LEU A 248 4.73 18.18 14.63
C LEU A 248 4.62 18.61 16.10
N ILE A 249 5.63 18.30 16.92
CA ILE A 249 5.67 18.71 18.33
C ILE A 249 5.70 20.24 18.46
N ALA A 250 6.49 20.93 17.62
CA ALA A 250 6.54 22.39 17.59
C ALA A 250 5.15 23.00 17.34
N PHE A 251 4.42 22.49 16.35
CA PHE A 251 3.04 22.90 16.09
C PHE A 251 2.10 22.58 17.27
N LEU A 252 2.14 21.36 17.81
CA LEU A 252 1.31 20.97 18.95
C LEU A 252 1.56 21.83 20.19
N ASN A 253 2.77 22.36 20.36
CA ASN A 253 3.13 23.27 21.45
C ASN A 253 2.47 24.65 21.32
N THR A 254 2.02 25.03 20.13
CA THR A 254 1.31 26.30 19.89
C THR A 254 -0.19 26.23 20.24
N LEU A 255 -0.75 25.03 20.41
CA LEU A 255 -2.17 24.78 20.65
C LEU A 255 -2.58 24.97 22.12
#